data_AF-A0A848XD48-F1
#
_entry.id   AF-A0A848XD48-F1
#
_cell.length_a   1.000
_cell.length_b   1.000
_cell.length_c   1.000
_cell.angle_alpha   90.00
_cell.angle_beta   90.00
_cell.angle_gamma   90.00
#
_symmetry.space_group_name_H-M   'P 1'
#
loop_
_entity.id
_entity.type
_entity.pdbx_description
1 polymer ?
#
loop_
_entity_poly.entity_id
_entity_poly.type
_entity_poly.pdbx_seq_one_letter_code
_entity_poly.pdbx_strand_id
1 'polypeptide(L)'
;MLIQAGALGAGRPASDLIVSPQHRILVGGGGQLTQYFESEAFAPAKALTGLPGTRHMKGTSEITWVHFACDRHEVVIANGCYSESLLLGPMVLNGLARTERQELFDIFEAAACTGGAMNGLAARSCLKVAEVRRDLATCKTNGARRRETEFRQWSIDLAMHMYEADRLREAVARNDRFAGSHKQTLAQLQRTGTLST
;
A
#
# COMPACT_ATOMS: atom_id res chain seq x y z
N MET A 1 6.08 -3.63 6.52
CA MET A 1 7.37 -3.41 5.84
C MET A 1 8.28 -2.70 6.79
N LEU A 2 9.52 -3.14 6.92
CA LEU A 2 10.58 -2.40 7.58
C LEU A 2 11.47 -1.81 6.48
N ILE A 3 11.71 -0.51 6.57
CA ILE A 3 12.69 0.24 5.79
C ILE A 3 13.70 0.78 6.81
N GLN A 4 14.92 0.24 6.79
CA GLN A 4 15.96 0.61 7.75
C GLN A 4 16.45 2.04 7.52
N ALA A 5 16.98 2.66 8.56
CA ALA A 5 17.63 3.97 8.46
C ALA A 5 18.65 4.00 7.30
N GLY A 6 18.58 5.05 6.48
CA GLY A 6 19.47 5.25 5.32
C GLY A 6 19.21 4.38 4.08
N ALA A 7 18.27 3.43 4.13
CA ALA A 7 18.03 2.46 3.04
C ALA A 7 17.56 3.09 1.70
N LEU A 8 17.02 4.31 1.72
CA LEU A 8 16.48 4.99 0.54
C LEU A 8 17.45 6.00 -0.08
N GLY A 9 18.66 6.14 0.48
CA GLY A 9 19.65 7.13 0.05
C GLY A 9 19.56 8.45 0.82
N ALA A 10 20.63 9.25 0.72
CA ALA A 10 20.76 10.56 1.38
C ALA A 10 20.43 10.56 2.89
N GLY A 11 20.74 9.45 3.59
CA GLY A 11 20.44 9.30 5.03
C GLY A 11 18.95 9.12 5.35
N ARG A 12 18.14 8.67 4.40
CA ARG A 12 16.68 8.47 4.56
C ARG A 12 16.29 6.98 4.55
N PRO A 13 15.30 6.57 5.36
CA PRO A 13 14.73 7.32 6.48
C PRO A 13 15.80 7.64 7.54
N ALA A 14 15.58 8.67 8.35
CA ALA A 14 16.52 9.09 9.41
C ALA A 14 16.56 8.09 10.57
N SER A 15 15.49 7.32 10.75
CA SER A 15 15.38 6.18 11.67
C SER A 15 14.57 5.07 11.00
N ASP A 16 14.64 3.84 11.54
CA ASP A 16 13.85 2.72 11.00
C ASP A 16 12.37 3.11 10.86
N LEU A 17 11.81 2.82 9.68
CA LEU A 17 10.45 3.18 9.30
C LEU A 17 9.64 1.89 9.05
N ILE A 18 8.52 1.78 9.75
CA ILE A 18 7.59 0.64 9.63
C ILE A 18 6.31 1.13 8.96
N VAL A 19 6.00 0.56 7.79
CA VAL A 19 4.82 0.95 6.99
C VAL A 19 4.08 -0.26 6.44
N SER A 20 2.82 -0.08 6.08
CA SER A 20 2.05 -1.15 5.43
C SER A 20 2.66 -1.51 4.06
N PRO A 21 2.51 -2.74 3.56
CA PRO A 21 3.05 -3.13 2.26
C PRO A 21 2.57 -2.28 1.07
N GLN A 22 1.39 -1.69 1.18
CA GLN A 22 0.78 -0.88 0.12
C GLN A 22 1.07 0.62 0.26
N HIS A 23 1.53 1.05 1.43
CA HIS A 23 1.92 2.45 1.67
C HIS A 23 2.99 2.88 0.67
N ARG A 24 2.81 4.05 0.07
CA ARG A 24 3.73 4.55 -0.95
C ARG A 24 4.78 5.49 -0.39
N ILE A 25 6.00 5.27 -0.86
CA ILE A 25 7.20 6.03 -0.57
C ILE A 25 7.54 6.88 -1.80
N LEU A 26 7.95 8.13 -1.60
CA LEU A 26 8.41 8.98 -2.69
C LEU A 26 9.77 8.46 -3.21
N VAL A 27 9.93 8.36 -4.52
CA VAL A 27 11.16 7.95 -5.19
C VAL A 27 11.50 8.93 -6.30
N GLY A 28 12.78 9.06 -6.64
CA GLY A 28 13.26 10.01 -7.65
C GLY A 28 13.21 11.48 -7.20
N GLY A 29 12.84 11.74 -5.95
CA GLY A 29 12.67 13.07 -5.36
C GLY A 29 13.20 13.15 -3.93
N GLY A 30 13.49 14.37 -3.46
CA GLY A 30 13.95 14.60 -2.08
C GLY A 30 15.26 13.87 -1.68
N GLY A 31 16.04 13.42 -2.67
CA GLY A 31 17.25 12.59 -2.48
C GLY A 31 16.97 11.09 -2.29
N GLN A 32 15.71 10.64 -2.37
CA GLN A 32 15.33 9.24 -2.23
C GLN A 32 15.41 8.51 -3.57
N LEU A 33 16.29 7.50 -3.65
CA LEU A 33 16.39 6.59 -4.78
C LEU A 33 16.56 7.30 -6.14
N THR A 34 17.18 8.47 -6.18
CA THR A 34 17.39 9.26 -7.40
C THR A 34 18.31 8.55 -8.41
N GLN A 35 19.09 7.58 -7.95
CA GLN A 35 19.86 6.71 -8.84
C GLN A 35 19.00 5.68 -9.59
N TYR A 36 17.79 5.38 -9.12
CA TYR A 36 16.90 4.37 -9.74
C TYR A 36 15.74 4.99 -10.51
N PHE A 37 15.31 6.19 -10.14
CA PHE A 37 14.14 6.85 -10.70
C PHE A 37 14.51 8.26 -11.15
N GLU A 38 14.23 8.56 -12.42
CA GLU A 38 14.55 9.86 -13.04
C GLU A 38 13.56 10.96 -12.69
N SER A 39 12.33 10.60 -12.30
CA SER A 39 11.27 11.54 -11.95
C SER A 39 10.61 11.19 -10.63
N GLU A 40 10.07 12.20 -9.96
CA GLU A 40 9.37 12.03 -8.69
C GLU A 40 8.10 11.20 -8.86
N ALA A 41 8.03 10.08 -8.13
CA ALA A 41 6.88 9.18 -8.17
C ALA A 41 6.67 8.48 -6.82
N PHE A 42 5.49 7.90 -6.64
CA PHE A 42 5.13 7.11 -5.47
C PHE A 42 5.24 5.61 -5.76
N ALA A 43 6.16 4.94 -5.07
CA ALA A 43 6.38 3.49 -5.14
C ALA A 43 5.78 2.78 -3.91
N PRO A 44 4.99 1.71 -4.08
CA PRO A 44 4.50 0.94 -2.94
C PRO A 44 5.66 0.25 -2.22
N ALA A 45 5.69 0.29 -0.89
CA ALA A 45 6.79 -0.22 -0.07
C ALA A 45 7.15 -1.69 -0.37
N LYS A 46 6.16 -2.55 -0.66
CA LYS A 46 6.39 -3.95 -1.05
C LYS A 46 7.15 -4.15 -2.37
N ALA A 47 7.19 -3.13 -3.22
CA ALA A 47 7.97 -3.18 -4.47
C ALA A 47 9.46 -2.87 -4.23
N LEU A 48 9.80 -2.31 -3.07
CA LEU A 48 11.16 -1.91 -2.68
C LEU A 48 11.94 -3.03 -1.98
N THR A 49 11.38 -4.23 -1.81
CA THR A 49 12.05 -5.38 -1.16
C THR A 49 13.34 -5.83 -1.84
N GLY A 50 13.60 -5.40 -3.07
CA GLY A 50 14.86 -5.65 -3.78
C GLY A 50 16.00 -4.69 -3.41
N LEU A 51 15.77 -3.73 -2.51
CA LEU A 51 16.76 -2.79 -2.00
C LEU A 51 17.35 -3.27 -0.66
N PRO A 52 18.66 -3.09 -0.44
CA PRO A 52 19.27 -3.30 0.88
C PRO A 52 18.52 -2.52 1.95
N GLY A 53 18.24 -3.17 3.08
CA GLY A 53 17.56 -2.56 4.22
C GLY A 53 16.03 -2.42 4.09
N THR A 54 15.41 -2.93 3.02
CA THR A 54 13.94 -2.98 2.91
C THR A 54 13.44 -4.42 2.91
N ARG A 55 12.59 -4.78 3.87
CA ARG A 55 12.08 -6.16 3.98
C ARG A 55 10.68 -6.26 4.60
N HIS A 56 10.05 -7.43 4.45
CA HIS A 56 8.88 -7.80 5.24
C HIS A 56 9.31 -7.99 6.70
N MET A 57 8.53 -7.45 7.64
CA MET A 57 8.75 -7.73 9.06
C MET A 57 8.29 -9.15 9.38
N LYS A 58 9.03 -9.83 10.25
CA LYS A 58 8.72 -11.16 10.77
C LYS A 58 8.67 -11.10 12.30
N GLY A 59 7.85 -11.94 12.92
CA GLY A 59 7.87 -12.11 14.38
C GLY A 59 7.08 -11.08 15.17
N THR A 60 6.17 -10.32 14.54
CA THR A 60 5.25 -9.43 15.27
C THR A 60 3.90 -10.10 15.43
N SER A 61 3.39 -10.18 16.66
CA SER A 61 2.08 -10.79 16.97
C SER A 61 0.90 -9.89 16.56
N GLU A 62 1.08 -8.57 16.60
CA GLU A 62 0.03 -7.60 16.30
C GLU A 62 0.61 -6.29 15.77
N ILE A 63 -0.02 -5.72 14.74
CA ILE A 63 0.36 -4.43 14.15
C ILE A 63 -0.89 -3.59 13.95
N THR A 64 -0.86 -2.33 14.41
CA THR A 64 -1.89 -1.33 14.13
C THR A 64 -1.39 -0.37 13.05
N TRP A 65 -2.14 -0.23 11.95
CA TRP A 65 -1.85 0.73 10.89
C TRP A 65 -2.71 1.97 11.05
N VAL A 66 -2.07 3.12 11.27
CA VAL A 66 -2.76 4.42 11.28
C VAL A 66 -2.62 5.04 9.91
N HIS A 67 -3.75 5.31 9.26
CA HIS A 67 -3.80 6.05 8.00
C HIS A 67 -4.51 7.37 8.25
N PHE A 68 -4.01 8.45 7.65
CA PHE A 68 -4.64 9.77 7.69
C PHE A 68 -4.69 10.34 6.28
N ALA A 69 -5.76 11.06 5.98
CA ALA A 69 -5.96 11.78 4.72
C ALA A 69 -5.94 13.28 4.99
N CYS A 70 -5.43 14.05 4.03
CA CYS A 70 -5.55 15.50 4.00
C CYS A 70 -6.60 15.88 2.94
N ASP A 71 -7.03 17.16 2.94
CA ASP A 71 -7.97 17.73 1.96
C ASP A 71 -7.55 17.44 0.51
N ARG A 72 -6.24 17.37 0.27
CA ARG A 72 -5.63 16.90 -0.97
C ARG A 72 -4.66 15.77 -0.69
N HIS A 73 -4.42 14.92 -1.68
CA HIS A 73 -3.30 13.97 -1.58
C HIS A 73 -1.97 14.74 -1.54
N GLU A 74 -1.11 14.43 -0.57
CA GLU A 74 0.10 15.20 -0.29
C GLU A 74 1.32 14.30 -0.07
N VAL A 75 2.51 14.89 -0.24
CA VAL A 75 3.77 14.29 0.20
C VAL A 75 3.99 14.70 1.65
N VAL A 76 4.12 13.72 2.53
CA VAL A 76 4.36 13.90 3.96
C VAL A 76 5.73 13.36 4.35
N ILE A 77 6.20 13.69 5.55
CA ILE A 77 7.48 13.21 6.07
C ILE A 77 7.21 12.29 7.25
N ALA A 78 7.65 11.03 7.13
CA ALA A 78 7.61 10.03 8.19
C ALA A 78 9.03 9.55 8.51
N ASN A 79 9.49 9.71 9.75
CA ASN A 79 10.86 9.36 10.18
C ASN A 79 11.95 9.92 9.23
N GLY A 80 11.77 11.16 8.73
CA GLY A 80 12.69 11.77 7.78
C GLY A 80 12.65 11.18 6.36
N CYS A 81 11.69 10.31 6.04
CA CYS A 81 11.42 9.81 4.69
C CYS A 81 10.20 10.52 4.09
N TYR A 82 10.28 10.91 2.82
CA TYR A 82 9.15 11.42 2.07
C TYR A 82 8.25 10.25 1.65
N SER A 83 6.97 10.32 2.03
CA SER A 83 5.94 9.32 1.76
C SER A 83 4.61 9.98 1.42
N GLU A 84 3.58 9.18 1.17
CA GLU A 84 2.24 9.68 0.84
C GLU A 84 1.37 9.92 2.09
N SER A 85 0.43 10.88 2.01
CA SER A 85 -0.81 10.83 2.78
C SER A 85 -1.80 9.82 2.15
N LEU A 86 -2.89 9.46 2.82
CA LEU A 86 -3.85 8.51 2.24
C LEU A 86 -4.58 9.12 1.03
N LEU A 87 -4.40 8.54 -0.14
CA LEU A 87 -5.23 8.82 -1.32
C LEU A 87 -6.56 8.06 -1.22
N LEU A 88 -7.67 8.79 -1.15
CA LEU A 88 -9.03 8.25 -1.04
C LEU A 88 -9.56 7.80 -2.42
N GLY A 89 -8.81 6.95 -3.10
CA GLY A 89 -9.16 6.39 -4.40
C GLY A 89 -10.06 5.15 -4.33
N PRO A 90 -10.48 4.59 -5.48
CA PRO A 90 -11.45 3.50 -5.53
C PRO A 90 -11.05 2.27 -4.71
N MET A 91 -9.75 1.98 -4.60
CA MET A 91 -9.24 0.86 -3.80
C MET A 91 -9.55 1.01 -2.31
N VAL A 92 -9.38 2.21 -1.76
CA VAL A 92 -9.69 2.49 -0.34
C VAL A 92 -11.20 2.48 -0.14
N LEU A 93 -11.92 3.19 -1.01
CA LEU A 93 -13.39 3.32 -0.89
C LEU A 93 -14.10 1.97 -1.00
N ASN A 94 -13.65 1.07 -1.88
CA ASN A 94 -14.25 -0.25 -2.03
C ASN A 94 -13.99 -1.17 -0.83
N GLY A 95 -12.98 -0.88 0.00
CA GLY A 95 -12.68 -1.62 1.23
C GLY A 95 -13.50 -1.17 2.44
N LEU A 96 -14.19 -0.02 2.35
CA LEU A 96 -14.94 0.57 3.45
C LEU A 96 -16.41 0.16 3.43
N ALA A 97 -16.99 0.04 4.62
CA ALA A 97 -18.43 -0.10 4.80
C ALA A 97 -19.16 1.11 4.21
N ARG A 98 -20.45 0.95 3.93
CA ARG A 98 -21.27 2.04 3.39
C ARG A 98 -21.33 3.24 4.34
N THR A 99 -21.39 3.00 5.65
CA THR A 99 -21.45 4.06 6.67
C THR A 99 -20.14 4.86 6.73
N GLU A 100 -19.00 4.18 6.77
CA GLU A 100 -17.67 4.81 6.77
C GLU A 100 -17.43 5.64 5.50
N ARG A 101 -17.88 5.12 4.34
CA ARG A 101 -17.84 5.89 3.09
C ARG A 101 -18.67 7.16 3.17
N GLN A 102 -19.86 7.09 3.77
CA GLN A 102 -20.72 8.26 3.92
C GLN A 102 -20.08 9.30 4.84
N GLU A 103 -19.50 8.88 5.95
CA GLU A 103 -18.75 9.78 6.85
C GLU A 103 -17.59 10.48 6.11
N LEU A 104 -16.83 9.74 5.30
CA LEU A 104 -15.79 10.34 4.46
C LEU A 104 -16.35 11.29 3.40
N PHE A 105 -17.49 10.97 2.79
CA PHE A 105 -18.17 11.87 1.85
C PHE A 105 -18.57 13.19 2.51
N ASP A 106 -19.03 13.15 3.76
CA ASP A 106 -19.46 14.32 4.52
C ASP A 106 -18.25 15.17 4.97
N ILE A 107 -17.10 14.53 5.26
CA ILE A 107 -15.85 15.22 5.65
C ILE A 107 -15.15 15.84 4.45
N PHE A 108 -14.98 15.07 3.36
CA PHE A 108 -14.20 15.47 2.19
C PHE A 108 -15.07 16.11 1.09
N GLU A 109 -16.27 16.59 1.48
CA GLU A 109 -17.32 17.26 0.72
C GLU A 109 -17.08 17.25 -0.79
N ALA A 110 -17.55 16.18 -1.44
CA ALA A 110 -17.48 15.91 -2.88
C ALA A 110 -16.59 16.88 -3.68
N ALA A 111 -15.27 16.83 -3.46
CA ALA A 111 -14.30 17.33 -4.42
C ALA A 111 -14.31 16.38 -5.63
N ALA A 112 -15.47 16.31 -6.28
CA ALA A 112 -15.78 15.59 -7.48
C ALA A 112 -15.07 16.29 -8.63
N CYS A 113 -13.75 16.21 -8.63
CA CYS A 113 -12.92 16.56 -9.75
C CYS A 113 -12.51 15.25 -10.42
N THR A 114 -12.97 15.11 -11.66
CA THR A 114 -12.49 14.24 -12.75
C THR A 114 -11.19 13.49 -12.41
N GLY A 115 -11.30 12.27 -11.86
CA GLY A 115 -10.12 11.50 -11.43
C GLY A 115 -10.37 10.32 -10.50
N GLY A 116 -11.54 10.24 -9.85
CA GLY A 116 -12.00 9.03 -9.14
C GLY A 116 -11.58 8.87 -7.67
N ALA A 117 -10.86 9.83 -7.08
CA ALA A 117 -10.54 9.86 -5.64
C ALA A 117 -11.21 11.04 -4.93
N MET A 118 -11.60 10.87 -3.66
CA MET A 118 -12.34 11.90 -2.90
C MET A 118 -11.51 13.13 -2.54
N ASN A 119 -10.21 12.96 -2.26
CA ASN A 119 -9.30 14.07 -1.95
C ASN A 119 -8.44 14.49 -3.17
N GLY A 120 -9.04 14.44 -4.37
CA GLY A 120 -8.44 14.91 -5.61
C GLY A 120 -7.42 13.97 -6.25
N LEU A 121 -6.65 14.51 -7.21
CA LEU A 121 -5.62 13.74 -7.92
C LEU A 121 -4.44 13.43 -7.00
N ALA A 122 -3.71 12.35 -7.33
CA ALA A 122 -2.51 12.02 -6.59
C ALA A 122 -1.44 13.12 -6.72
N ALA A 123 -0.77 13.48 -5.61
CA ALA A 123 0.30 14.49 -5.60
C ALA A 123 1.45 14.19 -6.58
N ARG A 124 1.73 12.91 -6.81
CA ARG A 124 2.75 12.40 -7.73
C ARG A 124 2.24 11.16 -8.46
N SER A 125 2.90 10.80 -9.55
CA SER A 125 2.59 9.59 -10.32
C SER A 125 2.72 8.35 -9.44
N CYS A 126 1.71 7.47 -9.47
CA CYS A 126 1.66 6.26 -8.65
C CYS A 126 2.13 5.05 -9.47
N LEU A 127 3.38 4.61 -9.26
CA LEU A 127 3.94 3.47 -9.98
C LEU A 127 3.33 2.14 -9.53
N LYS A 128 3.20 1.20 -10.46
CA LYS A 128 2.84 -0.19 -10.14
C LYS A 128 4.08 -0.95 -9.67
N VAL A 129 3.85 -2.04 -8.94
CA VAL A 129 4.92 -2.92 -8.43
C VAL A 129 5.85 -3.39 -9.55
N ALA A 130 5.30 -3.74 -10.71
CA ALA A 130 6.09 -4.20 -11.86
C ALA A 130 7.00 -3.10 -12.45
N GLU A 131 6.55 -1.85 -12.43
CA GLU A 131 7.32 -0.71 -12.94
C GLU A 131 8.49 -0.43 -12.00
N VAL A 132 8.22 -0.31 -10.70
CA VAL A 132 9.26 -0.14 -9.68
C VAL A 132 10.31 -1.26 -9.77
N ARG A 133 9.88 -2.52 -9.87
CA ARG A 133 10.81 -3.65 -9.98
C ARG A 133 11.64 -3.61 -11.26
N ARG A 134 11.08 -3.15 -12.38
CA ARG A 134 11.79 -2.97 -13.64
C ARG A 134 12.88 -1.92 -13.49
N ASP A 135 12.55 -0.76 -12.92
CA ASP A 135 13.48 0.36 -12.78
C ASP A 135 14.64 0.01 -11.84
N LEU A 136 14.34 -0.67 -10.73
CA LEU A 136 15.36 -1.23 -9.83
C LEU A 136 16.26 -2.26 -10.52
N ALA A 137 15.74 -3.06 -11.46
CA ALA A 137 16.51 -4.06 -12.19
C ALA A 137 17.39 -3.43 -13.29
N THR A 138 16.84 -2.49 -14.08
CA THR A 138 17.57 -1.78 -15.15
C THR A 138 18.79 -1.07 -14.58
N CYS A 139 18.66 -0.42 -13.42
CA CYS A 139 19.78 0.27 -12.82
C CYS A 139 20.80 -0.69 -12.18
N LYS A 140 20.40 -1.88 -11.72
CA LYS A 140 21.37 -2.94 -11.33
C LYS A 140 22.22 -3.38 -12.53
N THR A 141 21.61 -3.52 -13.71
CA THR A 141 22.32 -3.85 -14.95
C THR A 141 23.28 -2.75 -15.37
N ASN A 142 22.87 -1.48 -15.27
CA ASN A 142 23.75 -0.33 -15.56
C ASN A 142 24.82 -0.12 -14.46
N GLY A 143 24.48 -0.44 -13.21
CA GLY A 143 25.33 -0.41 -12.02
C GLY A 143 26.35 -1.54 -11.95
N ALA A 144 26.20 -2.63 -12.71
CA ALA A 144 27.25 -3.63 -12.90
C ALA A 144 28.53 -3.02 -13.53
N ARG A 145 28.44 -1.83 -14.16
CA ARG A 145 29.60 -1.03 -14.63
C ARG A 145 30.17 -0.09 -13.55
N ARG A 146 29.54 0.01 -12.37
CA ARG A 146 29.92 0.83 -11.19
C ARG A 146 29.88 -0.03 -9.90
N ARG A 147 30.79 -1.01 -9.83
CA ARG A 147 31.26 -1.84 -8.68
C ARG A 147 30.25 -2.26 -7.57
N GLU A 148 29.83 -3.52 -7.68
CA GLU A 148 29.99 -4.66 -6.76
C GLU A 148 30.30 -4.42 -5.27
N THR A 149 29.41 -4.89 -4.36
CA THR A 149 29.63 -5.94 -3.34
C THR A 149 28.26 -6.33 -2.74
N GLU A 150 28.07 -7.62 -2.41
CA GLU A 150 26.91 -8.23 -1.69
C GLU A 150 25.72 -8.73 -2.53
N PHE A 151 25.84 -9.94 -3.09
CA PHE A 151 24.81 -10.54 -3.93
C PHE A 151 24.46 -12.02 -3.63
N ARG A 152 24.67 -12.51 -2.40
CA ARG A 152 24.45 -13.94 -2.09
C ARG A 152 23.31 -14.30 -1.13
N GLN A 153 22.51 -13.34 -0.63
CA GLN A 153 21.42 -13.65 0.31
C GLN A 153 20.02 -13.71 -0.34
N TRP A 154 19.89 -13.43 -1.63
CA TRP A 154 18.61 -13.06 -2.27
C TRP A 154 17.70 -14.21 -2.73
N SER A 155 18.07 -15.48 -2.50
CA SER A 155 17.31 -16.63 -3.03
C SER A 155 16.10 -17.03 -2.18
N ILE A 156 16.01 -16.60 -0.91
CA ILE A 156 15.00 -17.10 0.04
C ILE A 156 13.68 -16.31 -0.01
N ASP A 157 13.71 -15.02 -0.40
CA ASP A 157 12.51 -14.17 -0.36
C ASP A 157 11.51 -14.44 -1.51
N LEU A 158 11.96 -15.08 -2.60
CA LEU A 158 11.10 -15.42 -3.73
C LEU A 158 10.08 -16.52 -3.37
N ALA A 159 10.44 -17.44 -2.46
CA ALA A 159 9.56 -18.51 -2.01
C ALA A 159 8.41 -17.99 -1.12
N MET A 160 8.62 -16.92 -0.36
CA MET A 160 7.58 -16.33 0.50
C MET A 160 6.52 -15.55 -0.29
N HIS A 161 6.87 -15.02 -1.47
CA HIS A 161 5.92 -14.36 -2.37
C HIS A 161 4.82 -15.29 -2.90
N MET A 162 5.10 -16.59 -3.00
CA MET A 162 4.11 -17.60 -3.40
C MET A 162 3.15 -17.94 -2.25
N TYR A 163 3.67 -17.99 -1.02
CA TYR A 163 2.89 -18.29 0.19
C TYR A 163 1.85 -17.19 0.54
N GLU A 164 2.19 -15.91 0.37
CA GLU A 164 1.27 -14.80 0.65
C GLU A 164 0.16 -14.65 -0.41
N ALA A 165 0.44 -14.99 -1.67
CA ALA A 165 -0.57 -14.99 -2.73
C ALA A 165 -1.68 -16.03 -2.46
N ASP A 166 -1.30 -17.20 -1.92
CA ASP A 166 -2.25 -18.24 -1.56
C ASP A 166 -3.04 -17.89 -0.30
N ARG A 167 -2.42 -17.27 0.72
CA ARG A 167 -3.16 -16.77 1.89
C ARG A 167 -4.18 -15.68 1.58
N LEU A 168 -3.88 -14.78 0.63
CA LEU A 168 -4.81 -13.74 0.19
C LEU A 168 -6.00 -14.34 -0.58
N ARG A 169 -5.76 -15.35 -1.44
CA ARG A 169 -6.82 -16.11 -2.11
C ARG A 169 -7.73 -16.81 -1.11
N GLU A 170 -7.16 -17.43 -0.07
CA GLU A 170 -7.92 -18.10 0.99
C GLU A 170 -8.71 -17.14 1.89
N ALA A 171 -8.21 -15.94 2.14
CA ALA A 171 -8.91 -14.92 2.93
C ALA A 171 -10.14 -14.38 2.18
N VAL A 172 -10.01 -14.12 0.88
CA VAL A 172 -11.12 -13.70 0.01
C VAL A 172 -12.18 -14.81 -0.08
N ALA A 173 -11.77 -16.07 -0.28
CA ALA A 173 -12.69 -17.22 -0.35
C ALA A 173 -13.43 -17.52 0.98
N ARG A 174 -12.85 -17.12 2.13
CA ARG A 174 -13.55 -17.20 3.43
C ARG A 174 -14.60 -16.11 3.58
N ASN A 175 -14.33 -14.90 3.10
CA ASN A 175 -15.26 -13.78 3.21
C ASN A 175 -16.53 -14.00 2.35
N ASP A 176 -16.39 -14.60 1.17
CA ASP A 176 -17.53 -14.92 0.30
C ASP A 176 -18.46 -16.01 0.86
N ARG A 177 -17.93 -16.98 1.62
CA ARG A 177 -18.72 -18.04 2.27
C ARG A 177 -19.56 -17.54 3.44
N PHE A 178 -19.07 -16.53 4.18
CA PHE A 178 -19.83 -15.90 5.25
C PHE A 178 -20.96 -14.98 4.72
N ALA A 179 -20.74 -14.31 3.59
CA ALA A 179 -21.75 -13.49 2.94
C ALA A 179 -22.93 -14.30 2.36
N GLY A 180 -22.71 -15.57 1.98
CA GLY A 180 -23.74 -16.47 1.48
C GLY A 180 -24.69 -17.01 2.56
N SER A 181 -24.18 -17.27 3.77
CA SER A 181 -24.96 -17.84 4.88
C SER A 181 -25.99 -16.85 5.45
N HIS A 182 -25.63 -15.56 5.54
CA HIS A 182 -26.51 -14.51 6.09
C HIS A 182 -27.72 -14.15 5.20
N LYS A 183 -27.73 -14.52 3.92
CA LYS A 183 -28.87 -14.28 3.02
C LYS A 183 -29.99 -15.32 3.16
N GLN A 184 -29.71 -16.51 3.70
CA GLN A 184 -30.75 -17.53 3.89
C GLN A 184 -31.52 -17.35 5.20
N THR A 185 -30.91 -16.80 6.25
CA THR A 185 -31.57 -16.65 7.57
C THR A 185 -32.56 -15.49 7.62
N LEU A 186 -32.39 -14.43 6.80
CA LEU A 186 -33.29 -13.27 6.77
C LEU A 186 -34.53 -13.48 5.88
N ALA A 187 -34.56 -14.50 5.03
CA ALA A 187 -35.72 -14.81 4.18
C ALA A 187 -36.83 -15.59 4.90
N GLN A 188 -36.56 -16.19 6.07
CA GLN A 188 -37.55 -16.95 6.84
C GLN A 188 -38.31 -16.11 7.88
N LEU A 189 -37.82 -14.93 8.26
CA LEU A 189 -38.44 -14.09 9.30
C LEU A 189 -39.48 -13.08 8.80
N GLN A 190 -39.68 -12.94 7.48
CA GLN A 190 -40.69 -12.03 6.90
C GLN A 190 -41.99 -12.71 6.45
N ARG A 191 -42.19 -14.02 6.71
CA ARG A 191 -43.41 -14.75 6.33
C ARG A 191 -44.40 -15.04 7.46
N THR A 192 -44.13 -14.64 8.70
CA THR A 192 -45.03 -14.87 9.84
C THR A 192 -45.45 -13.54 10.46
N GLY A 193 -46.42 -12.86 9.85
CA GLY A 193 -46.85 -11.56 10.34
C GLY A 193 -48.09 -10.98 9.67
N THR A 194 -49.18 -11.77 9.54
CA THR A 194 -50.52 -11.20 9.31
C THR A 194 -51.61 -12.20 9.71
N LEU A 195 -52.40 -11.84 10.74
CA LEU A 195 -53.87 -11.90 10.83
C LEU A 195 -54.34 -12.08 12.29
N SER A 196 -54.97 -11.04 12.85
CA SER A 196 -56.27 -11.14 13.56
C SER A 196 -56.71 -9.76 14.02
N THR A 197 -57.75 -9.22 13.39
CA THR A 197 -59.07 -8.98 14.01
C THR A 197 -60.11 -9.03 12.90
#